data_AF-J2PBT2-F1
#
_entry.id   AF-J2PBT2-F1
#
_cell.length_a   1.000
_cell.length_b   1.000
_cell.length_c   1.000
_cell.angle_alpha   90.00
_cell.angle_beta   90.00
_cell.angle_gamma   90.00
#
_symmetry.space_group_name_H-M   'P 1'
#
loop_
_entity.id
_entity.type
_entity.pdbx_description
1 polymer ?
#
loop_
_entity_poly.entity_id
_entity_poly.type
_entity_poly.pdbx_seq_one_letter_code
_entity_poly.pdbx_strand_id
1 'polypeptide(L)'
;MSIGALDAASAYGRAMRAASPLSGTGQPASASATSGAGGIGAGLGVGGGLGGLGGIGGSVGGGTSFGGMVESMVSETAGSLRNAETQSVKQIGGKGDLIDVVTAIGAAETALDTIVAVRDRVVSAYSEIMRMQI
;
A
#
# COMPACT_ATOMS: atom_id res chain seq x y z
N MET A 1 -6.43 6.65 -39.84
CA MET A 1 -6.83 8.08 -39.70
C MET A 1 -8.28 8.14 -40.13
N SER A 2 -9.31 8.43 -39.33
CA SER A 2 -9.49 9.28 -38.14
C SER A 2 -10.73 8.79 -37.37
N ILE A 3 -10.56 8.28 -36.14
CA ILE A 3 -11.63 7.82 -35.23
C ILE A 3 -11.58 8.71 -33.97
N GLY A 4 -11.69 10.03 -34.16
CA GLY A 4 -11.39 11.00 -33.09
C GLY A 4 -12.32 12.19 -32.97
N ALA A 5 -13.41 12.27 -33.75
CA ALA A 5 -14.28 13.45 -33.74
C ALA A 5 -15.69 13.21 -33.18
N LEU A 6 -16.13 11.94 -33.00
CA LEU A 6 -17.50 11.64 -32.58
C LEU A 6 -17.67 11.43 -31.06
N ASP A 7 -16.61 11.18 -30.29
CA ASP A 7 -16.71 10.91 -28.84
C ASP A 7 -16.86 12.19 -27.98
N ALA A 8 -16.30 13.32 -28.44
CA ALA A 8 -16.28 14.58 -27.69
C ALA A 8 -17.67 15.17 -27.41
N ALA A 9 -18.66 14.90 -28.27
CA ALA A 9 -20.04 15.38 -28.05
C ALA A 9 -20.78 14.59 -26.97
N SER A 10 -20.43 13.32 -26.73
CA SER A 10 -21.10 12.46 -25.75
C SER A 10 -20.60 12.67 -24.32
N ALA A 11 -19.36 13.13 -24.17
CA ALA A 11 -18.76 13.46 -22.87
C ALA A 11 -19.39 14.70 -22.23
N TYR A 12 -19.87 15.67 -23.02
CA TYR A 12 -20.43 16.91 -22.48
C TYR A 12 -21.83 16.74 -21.87
N GLY A 13 -22.61 15.74 -22.31
CA GLY A 13 -23.96 15.49 -21.80
C GLY A 13 -24.02 14.85 -20.41
N ARG A 14 -22.98 14.11 -20.00
CA ARG A 14 -22.99 13.36 -18.72
C ARG A 14 -22.69 14.25 -17.50
N ALA A 15 -22.03 15.39 -17.71
CA ALA A 15 -21.62 16.28 -16.61
C ALA A 15 -22.76 17.17 -16.06
N MET A 16 -23.82 17.45 -16.83
CA MET A 16 -24.93 18.31 -16.38
C MET A 16 -26.11 17.58 -15.74
N ARG A 17 -26.16 16.23 -15.76
CA ARG A 17 -27.27 15.48 -15.13
C ARG A 17 -27.09 15.24 -13.62
N ALA A 18 -25.92 15.55 -13.06
CA ALA A 18 -25.61 15.30 -11.65
C ALA A 18 -26.08 16.39 -10.67
N ALA A 19 -26.75 17.45 -11.14
CA ALA A 19 -27.27 18.51 -10.27
C ALA A 19 -28.81 18.60 -10.37
N SER A 20 -29.48 18.22 -9.27
CA SER A 20 -30.89 18.47 -8.90
C SER A 20 -31.95 17.44 -9.35
N PRO A 21 -32.48 16.63 -8.42
CA PRO A 21 -33.87 16.19 -8.47
C PRO A 21 -34.72 17.07 -7.53
N LEU A 22 -35.53 17.96 -8.11
CA LEU A 22 -36.66 18.59 -7.42
C LEU A 22 -37.96 17.84 -7.76
N SER A 23 -38.84 17.74 -6.76
CA SER A 23 -40.21 17.19 -6.72
C SER A 23 -40.33 15.67 -6.52
N GLY A 24 -41.04 15.15 -5.51
CA GLY A 24 -41.86 15.78 -4.48
C GLY A 24 -42.37 14.74 -3.48
N THR A 25 -42.82 15.25 -2.32
CA THR A 25 -43.69 14.61 -1.31
C THR A 25 -43.17 13.43 -0.48
N GLY A 26 -42.89 13.69 0.81
CA GLY A 26 -42.98 12.69 1.89
C GLY A 26 -41.76 12.64 2.82
N GLN A 27 -41.89 13.21 4.02
CA GLN A 27 -40.90 13.24 5.11
C GLN A 27 -40.65 11.82 5.73
N PRO A 28 -39.64 11.64 6.61
CA PRO A 28 -38.90 10.39 6.85
C PRO A 28 -39.56 9.49 7.89
N ALA A 29 -39.43 8.18 7.69
CA ALA A 29 -39.56 7.19 8.75
C ALA A 29 -38.23 6.45 8.89
N SER A 30 -37.51 6.78 9.96
CA SER A 30 -36.46 5.96 10.54
C SER A 30 -37.02 4.58 10.87
N ALA A 31 -36.61 3.54 10.14
CA ALA A 31 -36.77 2.16 10.57
C ALA A 31 -35.81 1.23 9.80
N SER A 32 -34.80 0.76 10.52
CA SER A 32 -34.32 -0.63 10.56
C SER A 32 -34.47 -1.52 9.31
N ALA A 33 -33.34 -1.95 8.78
CA ALA A 33 -33.09 -3.34 8.35
C ALA A 33 -31.58 -3.48 8.08
N THR A 34 -30.79 -3.91 9.06
CA THR A 34 -30.36 -5.31 9.20
C THR A 34 -30.93 -6.26 8.15
N SER A 35 -30.11 -6.58 7.16
CA SER A 35 -29.99 -7.90 6.52
C SER A 35 -28.85 -7.74 5.52
N GLY A 36 -27.67 -8.32 5.71
CA GLY A 36 -27.48 -9.76 5.75
C GLY A 36 -27.05 -10.23 4.36
N ALA A 37 -25.90 -10.90 4.32
CA ALA A 37 -25.39 -11.76 3.23
C ALA A 37 -24.79 -11.10 1.97
N GLY A 38 -23.45 -11.23 1.88
CA GLY A 38 -22.78 -11.90 0.77
C GLY A 38 -22.72 -11.19 -0.60
N GLY A 39 -21.52 -10.78 -0.99
CA GLY A 39 -21.20 -10.50 -2.39
C GLY A 39 -20.01 -9.56 -2.60
N ILE A 40 -18.78 -10.01 -2.33
CA ILE A 40 -17.59 -9.33 -2.87
C ILE A 40 -17.37 -9.78 -4.32
N GLY A 41 -18.12 -9.17 -5.23
CA GLY A 41 -18.02 -9.43 -6.66
C GLY A 41 -18.22 -8.16 -7.47
N ALA A 42 -17.17 -7.81 -8.22
CA ALA A 42 -17.17 -7.00 -9.43
C ALA A 42 -17.35 -5.47 -9.29
N GLY A 43 -16.24 -4.76 -9.55
CA GLY A 43 -16.27 -3.59 -10.44
C GLY A 43 -15.93 -2.25 -9.79
N LEU A 44 -14.65 -2.01 -9.50
CA LEU A 44 -14.10 -0.65 -9.56
C LEU A 44 -12.81 -0.66 -10.35
N GLY A 45 -12.85 0.02 -11.49
CA GLY A 45 -11.77 0.16 -12.43
C GLY A 45 -10.57 0.86 -11.82
N VAL A 46 -9.41 0.21 -11.92
CA VAL A 46 -8.10 0.83 -11.77
C VAL A 46 -7.87 1.72 -12.99
N GLY A 47 -8.00 3.02 -12.77
CA GLY A 47 -7.58 4.06 -13.69
C GLY A 47 -7.00 5.20 -12.89
N GLY A 48 -5.68 5.35 -12.90
CA GLY A 48 -5.01 6.57 -12.44
C GLY A 48 -3.89 6.36 -11.43
N GLY A 49 -2.65 6.47 -11.91
CA GLY A 49 -1.57 7.08 -11.14
C GLY A 49 -0.53 6.12 -10.58
N LEU A 50 0.60 6.04 -11.27
CA LEU A 50 1.89 5.50 -10.82
C LEU A 50 2.53 6.35 -9.70
N GLY A 51 1.79 6.64 -8.63
CA GLY A 51 2.24 7.42 -7.47
C GLY A 51 2.84 6.59 -6.33
N GLY A 52 3.37 5.39 -6.61
CA GLY A 52 3.76 4.40 -5.60
C GLY A 52 5.20 4.47 -5.09
N LEU A 53 5.94 5.55 -5.35
CA LEU A 53 7.35 5.69 -4.89
C LEU A 53 7.54 6.83 -3.87
N GLY A 54 6.46 7.39 -3.34
CA GLY A 54 6.48 8.53 -2.41
C GLY A 54 6.50 8.19 -0.93
N GLY A 55 7.11 7.07 -0.52
CA GLY A 55 7.07 6.57 0.86
C GLY A 55 8.28 6.89 1.75
N ILE A 56 9.34 7.51 1.24
CA ILE A 56 10.58 7.76 2.02
C ILE A 56 10.62 9.12 2.75
N GLY A 57 9.48 9.83 2.81
CA GLY A 57 9.40 11.21 3.35
C GLY A 57 8.30 11.42 4.37
N GLY A 58 7.99 10.42 5.19
CA GLY A 58 7.05 10.57 6.30
C GLY A 58 7.59 11.54 7.35
N SER A 59 6.89 12.65 7.55
CA SER A 59 7.15 13.70 8.53
C SER A 59 7.53 13.14 9.91
N VAL A 60 8.76 13.39 10.33
CA VAL A 60 9.20 13.27 11.73
C VAL A 60 8.61 14.46 12.50
N GLY A 61 7.30 14.38 12.76
CA GLY A 61 6.62 15.19 13.77
C GLY A 61 6.60 14.40 15.08
N GLY A 62 6.98 15.04 16.18
CA GLY A 62 7.18 14.42 17.49
C GLY A 62 6.06 13.46 17.89
N GLY A 63 6.42 12.21 18.18
CA GLY A 63 5.49 11.18 18.66
C GLY A 63 5.86 9.74 18.29
N THR A 64 6.68 9.52 17.25
CA THR A 64 7.13 8.17 16.90
C THR A 64 8.24 7.73 17.85
N SER A 65 7.93 6.78 18.73
CA SER A 65 8.95 6.13 19.55
C SER A 65 9.95 5.39 18.65
N PHE A 66 11.23 5.42 19.01
CA PHE A 66 12.26 4.67 18.28
C PHE A 66 11.88 3.18 18.13
N GLY A 67 11.28 2.60 19.18
CA GLY A 67 10.73 1.24 19.14
C GLY A 67 9.66 1.05 18.06
N GLY A 68 8.71 1.99 17.93
CA GLY A 68 7.68 1.90 16.89
C GLY A 68 8.23 2.04 15.48
N MET A 69 9.28 2.86 15.29
CA MET A 69 10.01 2.94 14.02
C MET A 69 10.69 1.61 13.69
N VAL A 70 11.41 1.01 14.65
CA VAL A 70 12.07 -0.29 14.46
C VAL A 70 11.06 -1.40 14.19
N GLU A 71 9.95 -1.44 14.92
CA GLU A 71 8.86 -2.41 14.71
C GLU A 71 8.29 -2.31 13.30
N SER A 72 8.06 -1.08 12.83
CA SER A 72 7.59 -0.82 11.45
C SER A 72 8.61 -1.31 10.42
N MET A 73 9.89 -0.99 10.60
CA MET A 73 10.97 -1.44 9.71
C MET A 73 11.10 -2.96 9.66
N VAL A 74 10.97 -3.64 10.81
CA VAL A 74 10.98 -5.11 10.90
C VAL A 74 9.77 -5.71 10.18
N SER A 75 8.58 -5.17 10.41
CA SER A 75 7.36 -5.61 9.73
C SER A 75 7.46 -5.43 8.21
N GLU A 76 8.01 -4.31 7.76
CA GLU A 76 8.18 -3.99 6.35
C GLU A 76 9.21 -4.91 5.69
N THR A 77 10.32 -5.19 6.36
CA THR A 77 11.34 -6.16 5.88
C THR A 77 10.78 -7.57 5.79
N ALA A 78 9.98 -8.00 6.77
CA ALA A 78 9.27 -9.28 6.71
C ALA A 78 8.31 -9.34 5.51
N GLY A 79 7.67 -8.21 5.17
CA GLY A 79 6.86 -8.06 3.96
C GLY A 79 7.69 -8.21 2.68
N SER A 80 8.83 -7.53 2.59
CA SER A 80 9.75 -7.60 1.45
C SER A 80 10.29 -9.02 1.23
N LEU A 81 10.66 -9.73 2.31
CA LEU A 81 11.11 -11.13 2.23
C LEU A 81 10.02 -12.06 1.68
N ARG A 82 8.79 -11.96 2.20
CA ARG A 82 7.64 -12.75 1.70
C ARG A 82 7.30 -12.42 0.25
N ASN A 83 7.47 -11.17 -0.17
CA ASN A 83 7.29 -10.76 -1.55
C ASN A 83 8.33 -11.44 -2.44
N ALA A 84 9.61 -11.39 -2.06
CA ALA A 84 10.69 -12.08 -2.77
C ALA A 84 10.41 -13.59 -2.91
N GLU A 85 10.02 -14.25 -1.83
CA GLU A 85 9.62 -15.67 -1.85
C GLU A 85 8.46 -15.93 -2.82
N THR A 86 7.44 -15.07 -2.81
CA THR A 86 6.29 -15.19 -3.72
C THR A 86 6.71 -15.07 -5.18
N GLN A 87 7.61 -14.14 -5.51
CA GLN A 87 8.12 -14.00 -6.88
C GLN A 87 8.99 -15.20 -7.28
N SER A 88 9.85 -15.68 -6.38
CA SER A 88 10.64 -16.89 -6.62
C SER A 88 9.77 -18.11 -6.90
N VAL A 89 8.68 -18.31 -6.14
CA VAL A 89 7.74 -19.42 -6.38
C VAL A 89 7.04 -19.28 -7.72
N LYS A 90 6.61 -18.07 -8.10
CA LYS A 90 5.99 -17.82 -9.42
C LYS A 90 6.95 -18.12 -10.56
N GLN A 91 8.22 -17.76 -10.41
CA GLN A 91 9.25 -18.00 -11.40
C GLN A 91 9.55 -19.50 -11.58
N ILE A 92 9.67 -20.25 -10.48
CA ILE A 92 9.82 -21.72 -10.53
C ILE A 92 8.63 -22.37 -11.23
N GLY A 93 7.42 -21.83 -11.04
CA GLY A 93 6.21 -22.26 -11.76
C GLY A 93 6.12 -21.81 -13.23
N GLY A 94 7.15 -21.16 -13.77
CA GLY A 94 7.20 -20.66 -15.16
C GLY A 94 6.29 -19.47 -15.43
N LYS A 95 5.76 -18.82 -14.39
CA LYS A 95 4.76 -17.74 -14.48
C LYS A 95 5.27 -16.39 -13.97
N GLY A 96 6.53 -16.31 -13.55
CA GLY A 96 7.17 -15.10 -13.01
C GLY A 96 8.39 -14.70 -13.84
N ASP A 97 8.67 -13.41 -13.91
CA ASP A 97 9.87 -12.86 -14.55
C ASP A 97 11.08 -12.97 -13.60
N LEU A 98 12.22 -13.37 -14.15
CA LEU A 98 13.52 -13.35 -13.47
C LEU A 98 13.88 -11.95 -12.95
N ILE A 99 13.52 -10.91 -13.70
CA ILE A 99 13.81 -9.52 -13.35
C ILE A 99 13.05 -9.13 -12.08
N ASP A 100 11.80 -9.55 -11.95
CA ASP A 100 10.98 -9.30 -10.77
C ASP A 100 11.52 -10.02 -9.54
N VAL A 101 12.04 -11.24 -9.71
CA VAL A 101 12.67 -11.99 -8.61
C VAL A 101 13.92 -11.29 -8.11
N VAL A 102 14.82 -10.89 -9.01
CA VAL A 102 16.06 -10.20 -8.60
C VAL A 102 15.77 -8.83 -8.00
N THR A 103 14.77 -8.10 -8.53
CA THR A 103 14.35 -6.83 -7.97
C THR A 103 13.77 -7.00 -6.56
N ALA A 104 12.92 -8.01 -6.35
CA ALA A 104 12.34 -8.29 -5.04
C ALA A 104 13.41 -8.75 -4.02
N ILE A 105 14.36 -9.57 -4.45
CA ILE A 105 15.50 -9.98 -3.61
C ILE A 105 16.35 -8.77 -3.24
N GLY A 106 16.72 -7.92 -4.19
CA GLY A 106 17.53 -6.72 -3.91
C GLY A 106 16.84 -5.74 -2.94
N ALA A 107 15.52 -5.59 -3.03
CA ALA A 107 14.74 -4.80 -2.08
C ALA A 107 14.73 -5.43 -0.68
N ALA A 108 14.63 -6.77 -0.58
CA ALA A 108 14.67 -7.48 0.69
C ALA A 108 16.06 -7.43 1.34
N GLU A 109 17.14 -7.55 0.56
CA GLU A 109 18.53 -7.45 1.03
C GLU A 109 18.83 -6.06 1.59
N THR A 110 18.47 -4.99 0.88
CA THR A 110 18.68 -3.61 1.34
C THR A 110 17.96 -3.32 2.66
N ALA A 111 16.73 -3.84 2.81
CA ALA A 111 15.95 -3.70 4.03
C ALA A 111 16.58 -4.49 5.19
N LEU A 112 17.04 -5.72 4.93
CA LEU A 112 17.72 -6.56 5.91
C LEU A 112 19.02 -5.95 6.41
N ASP A 113 19.86 -5.41 5.51
CA ASP A 113 21.12 -4.74 5.86
C ASP A 113 20.90 -3.58 6.83
N THR A 114 19.83 -2.81 6.60
CA THR A 114 19.44 -1.69 7.47
C THR A 114 19.06 -2.18 8.87
N ILE A 115 18.29 -3.27 8.97
CA ILE A 115 17.91 -3.85 10.27
C ILE A 115 19.12 -4.39 11.02
N VAL A 116 20.02 -5.09 10.32
CA VAL A 116 21.23 -5.64 10.93
C VAL A 116 22.09 -4.51 11.49
N ALA A 117 22.25 -3.41 10.76
CA ALA A 117 22.98 -2.23 11.25
C ALA A 117 22.34 -1.64 12.53
N VAL A 118 21.02 -1.55 12.59
CA VAL A 118 20.31 -1.08 13.79
C VAL A 118 20.46 -2.06 14.96
N ARG A 119 20.31 -3.36 14.70
CA ARG A 119 20.50 -4.43 15.69
C ARG A 119 21.89 -4.37 16.30
N ASP A 120 22.92 -4.28 15.47
CA ASP A 120 24.31 -4.25 15.92
C ASP A 120 24.61 -3.00 16.74
N ARG A 121 24.03 -1.85 16.35
CA ARG A 121 24.19 -0.60 17.11
C ARG A 121 23.53 -0.68 18.50
N VAL A 122 22.33 -1.26 18.59
CA VAL A 122 21.62 -1.45 19.87
C VAL A 122 22.36 -2.43 20.78
N VAL A 123 22.84 -3.55 20.22
CA VAL A 123 23.63 -4.54 20.97
C VAL A 123 24.93 -3.94 21.49
N SER A 124 25.61 -3.13 20.67
CA SER A 124 26.83 -2.41 21.06
C SER A 124 26.57 -1.45 22.22
N ALA A 125 25.53 -0.61 22.13
CA ALA A 125 25.16 0.34 23.19
C ALA A 125 24.81 -0.36 24.51
N TYR A 126 24.10 -1.49 24.45
CA TYR A 126 23.79 -2.29 25.64
C TYR A 126 25.06 -2.90 26.26
N SER A 127 25.94 -3.45 25.43
CA SER A 127 27.20 -4.06 25.90
C SER A 127 28.14 -3.04 26.54
N GLU A 128 28.15 -1.80 26.06
CA GLU A 128 28.94 -0.70 26.63
C GLU A 128 28.44 -0.29 28.03
N ILE A 129 27.11 -0.17 28.22
CA ILE A 129 26.51 0.10 29.54
C ILE A 129 26.85 -1.02 30.53
N MET A 130 26.75 -2.29 30.11
CA MET A 130 27.06 -3.45 30.95
C MET A 130 28.54 -3.50 31.36
N ARG A 131 29.46 -3.04 30.50
CA ARG A 131 30.90 -3.01 30.79
C ARG A 131 31.33 -1.88 31.74
N MET A 132 30.43 -0.93 32.04
CA MET A 132 30.66 0.16 32.99
C MET A 132 30.09 -0.14 34.39
N GLN A 133 29.33 -1.23 34.57
CA GLN A 133 28.66 -1.61 35.84
C GLN A 133 29.60 -2.25 36.89
N ILE A 134 30.88 -1.87 36.95
CA ILE A 134 31.76 -2.14 38.09
C ILE A 134 32.44 -0.88 38.59
#